data_AF-A0A941I2B3-F1
#
_entry.id   AF-A0A941I2B3-F1
#
_cell.length_a   1.000
_cell.length_b   1.000
_cell.length_c   1.000
_cell.angle_alpha   90.00
_cell.angle_beta   90.00
_cell.angle_gamma   90.00
#
_symmetry.space_group_name_H-M   'P 1'
#
loop_
_entity.id
_entity.type
_entity.pdbx_description
1 polymer ?
#
loop_
_entity_poly.entity_id
_entity_poly.type
_entity_poly.pdbx_seq_one_letter_code
_entity_poly.pdbx_strand_id
1 'polypeptide(L)'
;MKEIDASTKKEQKLSFSRTYFKVFIKRAAATLTADAYQAISNWRTIKQYKDMVKLFHREKNLDAFIAASVDEAQIANMLHNANWRLGDEKSWHLDQNNGQLLLTFDDGTFALAPAQIIGTFHHKDHSFMWAWDHPSVLPALKRNATTVKEFGKEQKTKELVKANIHCTEQRAWELTALAMRLNQAKGAYRVEVKPGVSLFLNFGEVQIAHEAKSI
;
A
#
# COMPACT_ATOMS: atom_id res chain seq x y z
N MET A 1 37.05 -4.80 -11.02
CA MET A 1 35.93 -4.04 -10.44
C MET A 1 35.60 -4.72 -9.11
N LYS A 2 35.98 -4.12 -7.97
CA LYS A 2 35.95 -4.79 -6.66
C LYS A 2 34.51 -4.89 -6.13
N GLU A 3 34.08 -6.10 -5.81
CA GLU A 3 32.87 -6.36 -5.01
C GLU A 3 33.01 -5.67 -3.65
N ILE A 4 32.03 -4.84 -3.32
CA ILE A 4 31.89 -4.27 -1.98
C ILE A 4 31.10 -5.29 -1.16
N ASP A 5 31.77 -5.85 -0.16
CA ASP A 5 31.30 -6.91 0.73
C ASP A 5 29.96 -6.58 1.42
N ALA A 6 29.05 -7.55 1.42
CA ALA A 6 27.74 -7.50 2.07
C ALA A 6 27.83 -7.32 3.59
N SER A 7 28.97 -7.63 4.20
CA SER A 7 29.27 -7.34 5.62
C SER A 7 29.29 -5.83 5.92
N THR A 8 29.87 -5.03 5.02
CA THR A 8 30.08 -3.59 5.20
C THR A 8 28.77 -2.81 5.10
N LYS A 9 27.84 -3.22 4.24
CA LYS A 9 26.49 -2.62 4.14
C LYS A 9 25.63 -2.93 5.38
N LYS A 10 25.80 -4.10 5.99
CA LYS A 10 25.06 -4.53 7.20
C LYS A 10 25.58 -3.80 8.44
N GLU A 11 26.89 -3.60 8.55
CA GLU A 11 27.52 -2.80 9.60
C GLU A 11 27.19 -1.31 9.50
N GLN A 12 27.12 -0.74 8.29
CA GLN A 12 26.71 0.66 8.09
C GLN A 12 25.25 0.91 8.49
N LYS A 13 24.32 0.00 8.17
CA LYS A 13 22.91 0.10 8.63
C LYS A 13 22.76 -0.08 10.14
N LEU A 14 23.54 -0.98 10.76
CA LEU A 14 23.52 -1.18 12.22
C LEU A 14 24.15 0.00 12.98
N SER A 15 25.22 0.59 12.43
CA SER A 15 25.91 1.78 12.93
C SER A 15 25.00 3.02 12.93
N PHE A 16 24.18 3.18 11.89
CA PHE A 16 23.23 4.28 11.78
C PHE A 16 22.18 4.24 12.93
N SER A 17 21.55 3.09 13.20
CA SER A 17 20.55 3.00 14.29
C SER A 17 21.15 3.12 15.71
N ARG A 18 22.38 2.66 15.91
CA ARG A 18 23.12 2.80 17.18
C ARG A 18 23.48 4.26 17.49
N THR A 19 23.74 5.07 16.46
CA THR A 19 24.16 6.46 16.62
C THR A 19 22.99 7.35 17.06
N TYR A 20 21.80 7.19 16.48
CA TYR A 20 20.61 7.95 16.87
C TYR A 20 20.14 7.61 18.30
N PHE A 21 20.23 6.35 18.72
CA PHE A 21 19.84 5.94 20.06
C PHE A 21 20.84 6.39 21.15
N LYS A 22 22.15 6.36 20.84
CA LYS A 22 23.19 6.92 21.73
C LYS A 22 22.96 8.42 21.99
N VAL A 23 22.54 9.17 20.98
CA VAL A 23 22.20 10.60 21.11
C VAL A 23 20.96 10.80 21.98
N PHE A 24 19.96 9.92 21.87
CA PHE A 24 18.73 9.97 22.68
C PHE A 24 18.99 9.64 24.17
N ILE A 25 19.78 8.61 24.46
CA ILE A 25 20.17 8.26 25.85
C ILE A 25 21.11 9.32 26.45
N LYS A 26 22.05 9.88 25.68
CA LYS A 26 22.94 10.97 26.16
C LYS A 26 22.15 12.19 26.64
N ARG A 27 21.02 12.50 26.00
CA ARG A 27 20.15 13.62 26.40
C ARG A 27 19.32 13.32 27.66
N ALA A 28 19.01 12.06 27.93
CA ALA A 28 18.28 11.65 29.13
C ALA A 28 19.18 11.47 30.38
N ALA A 29 20.49 11.25 30.20
CA ALA A 29 21.43 10.87 31.27
C ALA A 29 22.29 12.01 31.82
N ALA A 30 21.85 13.27 31.72
CA ALA A 30 22.65 14.44 32.12
C ALA A 30 22.85 14.62 33.64
N THR A 31 22.38 13.69 34.49
CA THR A 31 22.40 13.83 35.95
C THR A 31 22.73 12.54 36.72
N LEU A 32 23.38 11.55 36.11
CA LEU A 32 23.75 10.30 36.78
C LEU A 32 25.26 10.03 36.81
N THR A 33 25.72 9.35 37.86
CA THR A 33 27.12 8.94 38.03
C THR A 33 27.49 7.79 37.08
N ALA A 34 28.77 7.71 36.72
CA ALA A 34 29.29 6.80 35.69
C ALA A 34 28.98 5.31 35.95
N ASP A 35 28.92 4.90 37.22
CA ASP A 35 28.65 3.51 37.61
C ASP A 35 27.17 3.12 37.44
N ALA A 36 26.24 4.06 37.64
CA ALA A 36 24.81 3.85 37.38
C ALA A 36 24.53 3.72 35.87
N TYR A 37 25.25 4.48 35.04
CA TYR A 37 25.19 4.36 33.58
C TYR A 37 25.68 2.98 33.11
N GLN A 38 26.77 2.49 33.71
CA GLN A 38 27.35 1.19 33.36
C GLN A 38 26.47 0.01 33.80
N ALA A 39 25.84 0.07 34.98
CA ALA A 39 24.91 -0.96 35.45
C ALA A 39 23.59 -1.02 34.65
N ILE A 40 23.03 0.14 34.28
CA ILE A 40 21.81 0.25 33.45
C ILE A 40 22.09 -0.15 31.99
N SER A 41 23.30 0.06 31.48
CA SER A 41 23.67 -0.35 30.12
C SER A 41 23.74 -1.87 29.93
N ASN A 42 23.88 -2.68 31.00
CA ASN A 42 24.53 -3.97 30.86
C ASN A 42 23.70 -5.26 30.88
N TRP A 43 22.41 -5.34 31.24
CA TRP A 43 21.76 -6.66 31.13
C TRP A 43 20.24 -6.69 30.88
N ARG A 44 19.43 -5.89 31.58
CA ARG A 44 17.99 -5.78 31.25
C ARG A 44 17.78 -5.10 29.90
N THR A 45 18.61 -4.12 29.57
CA THR A 45 18.54 -3.31 28.35
C THR A 45 19.00 -4.06 27.10
N ILE A 46 19.95 -4.99 27.21
CA ILE A 46 20.41 -5.81 26.06
C ILE A 46 19.38 -6.89 25.72
N LYS A 47 18.74 -7.50 26.73
CA LYS A 47 17.64 -8.46 26.53
C LYS A 47 16.39 -7.75 26.00
N GLN A 48 15.97 -6.65 26.64
CA GLN A 48 14.89 -5.79 26.14
C GLN A 48 15.19 -5.22 24.76
N TYR A 49 16.43 -4.87 24.41
CA TYR A 49 16.81 -4.40 23.07
C TYR A 49 16.74 -5.51 22.03
N LYS A 50 17.20 -6.73 22.34
CA LYS A 50 17.03 -7.88 21.44
C LYS A 50 15.56 -8.26 21.28
N ASP A 51 14.77 -8.14 22.34
CA ASP A 51 13.33 -8.38 22.31
C ASP A 51 12.58 -7.22 21.64
N MET A 52 13.02 -5.97 21.77
CA MET A 52 12.53 -4.76 21.09
C MET A 52 12.91 -4.75 19.62
N VAL A 53 14.14 -5.12 19.26
CA VAL A 53 14.57 -5.24 17.86
C VAL A 53 13.92 -6.45 17.23
N LYS A 54 13.70 -7.54 17.99
CA LYS A 54 12.79 -8.61 17.56
C LYS A 54 11.40 -8.05 17.38
N LEU A 55 10.79 -7.33 18.32
CA LEU A 55 9.46 -6.73 18.20
C LEU A 55 9.37 -5.74 17.03
N PHE A 56 10.38 -4.91 16.81
CA PHE A 56 10.48 -3.92 15.72
C PHE A 56 10.77 -4.58 14.35
N HIS A 57 11.48 -5.70 14.32
CA HIS A 57 11.64 -6.53 13.11
C HIS A 57 10.50 -7.57 12.94
N ARG A 58 9.69 -7.79 13.98
CA ARG A 58 8.53 -8.70 14.05
C ARG A 58 7.21 -7.93 13.94
N GLU A 59 7.24 -6.60 14.01
CA GLU A 59 6.23 -5.65 13.51
C GLU A 59 6.25 -5.55 11.96
N LYS A 60 6.72 -6.61 11.30
CA LYS A 60 6.33 -7.01 9.95
C LYS A 60 5.08 -7.89 10.01
N ASN A 61 4.09 -7.52 10.84
CA ASN A 61 2.80 -8.19 10.76
C ASN A 61 2.10 -7.65 9.51
N LEU A 62 2.23 -8.40 8.41
CA LEU A 62 1.62 -8.06 7.14
C LEU A 62 0.13 -7.79 7.30
N ASP A 63 -0.57 -8.58 8.11
CA ASP A 63 -2.00 -8.40 8.33
C ASP A 63 -2.31 -7.12 9.12
N ALA A 64 -1.46 -6.74 10.09
CA ALA A 64 -1.61 -5.44 10.76
C ALA A 64 -1.35 -4.26 9.80
N PHE A 65 -0.38 -4.39 8.89
CA PHE A 65 -0.10 -3.38 7.88
C PHE A 65 -1.24 -3.27 6.86
N ILE A 66 -1.81 -4.40 6.45
CA ILE A 66 -2.98 -4.46 5.59
C ILE A 66 -4.19 -3.84 6.30
N ALA A 67 -4.44 -4.18 7.57
CA ALA A 67 -5.54 -3.59 8.35
C ALA A 67 -5.42 -2.06 8.42
N ALA A 68 -4.23 -1.53 8.74
CA ALA A 68 -4.01 -0.09 8.73
C ALA A 68 -4.20 0.55 7.34
N SER A 69 -3.91 -0.21 6.27
CA SER A 69 -4.16 0.23 4.88
C SER A 69 -5.65 0.28 4.57
N VAL A 70 -6.44 -0.66 5.09
CA VAL A 70 -7.90 -0.67 4.96
C VAL A 70 -8.50 0.55 5.65
N ASP A 71 -8.09 0.86 6.89
CA ASP A 71 -8.57 2.04 7.61
C ASP A 71 -8.31 3.33 6.80
N GLU A 72 -7.11 3.45 6.24
CA GLU A 72 -6.75 4.59 5.37
C GLU A 72 -7.62 4.65 4.11
N ALA A 73 -7.85 3.52 3.43
CA ALA A 73 -8.66 3.48 2.22
C ALA A 73 -10.14 3.79 2.49
N GLN A 74 -10.67 3.33 3.62
CA GLN A 74 -12.03 3.65 4.05
C GLN A 74 -12.21 5.14 4.32
N ILE A 75 -11.26 5.75 5.04
CA ILE A 75 -11.27 7.21 5.30
C ILE A 75 -11.17 7.98 3.97
N ALA A 76 -10.23 7.60 3.10
CA ALA A 76 -10.05 8.26 1.80
C ALA A 76 -11.33 8.18 0.95
N ASN A 77 -11.92 7.00 0.83
CA ASN A 77 -13.14 6.81 0.05
C ASN A 77 -14.35 7.53 0.66
N MET A 78 -14.48 7.58 1.99
CA MET A 78 -15.52 8.35 2.67
C MET A 78 -15.40 9.84 2.36
N LEU A 79 -14.18 10.39 2.36
CA LEU A 79 -13.93 11.78 1.99
C LEU A 79 -14.26 12.04 0.51
N HIS A 80 -13.91 11.11 -0.39
CA HIS A 80 -14.28 11.21 -1.80
C HIS A 80 -15.78 11.15 -2.04
N ASN A 81 -16.49 10.28 -1.32
CA ASN A 81 -17.95 10.23 -1.36
C ASN A 81 -18.55 11.55 -0.86
N ALA A 82 -18.09 12.08 0.28
CA ALA A 82 -18.61 13.34 0.81
C ALA A 82 -18.31 14.56 -0.08
N ASN A 83 -17.13 14.59 -0.73
CA ASN A 83 -16.69 15.76 -1.50
C ASN A 83 -17.22 15.78 -2.93
N TRP A 84 -17.35 14.61 -3.58
CA TRP A 84 -17.69 14.53 -4.99
C TRP A 84 -18.54 13.32 -5.36
N ARG A 85 -19.06 12.57 -4.38
CA ARG A 85 -20.06 11.49 -4.57
C ARG A 85 -19.51 10.21 -5.21
N LEU A 86 -18.25 9.86 -4.95
CA LEU A 86 -17.72 8.52 -5.26
C LEU A 86 -18.69 7.43 -4.76
N GLY A 87 -19.12 6.54 -5.65
CA GLY A 87 -20.09 5.47 -5.39
C GLY A 87 -21.51 5.75 -5.89
N ASP A 88 -21.82 7.01 -6.25
CA ASP A 88 -23.12 7.42 -6.81
C ASP A 88 -23.04 7.67 -8.33
N GLU A 89 -21.94 7.29 -8.97
CA GLU A 89 -21.78 7.42 -10.42
C GLU A 89 -22.82 6.62 -11.21
N LYS A 90 -23.31 7.23 -12.29
CA LYS A 90 -24.21 6.59 -13.26
C LYS A 90 -23.48 5.57 -14.13
N SER A 91 -22.26 5.93 -14.55
CA SER A 91 -21.43 5.08 -15.38
C SER A 91 -19.95 5.38 -15.18
N TRP A 92 -19.13 4.42 -15.58
CA TRP A 92 -17.67 4.50 -15.50
C TRP A 92 -17.04 4.10 -16.83
N HIS A 93 -15.85 4.63 -17.10
CA HIS A 93 -15.00 4.22 -18.21
C HIS A 93 -13.53 4.25 -17.77
N LEU A 94 -12.77 3.23 -18.17
CA LEU A 94 -11.32 3.21 -17.97
C LEU A 94 -10.62 3.19 -19.33
N ASP A 95 -10.03 4.33 -19.68
CA ASP A 95 -9.16 4.42 -20.85
C ASP A 95 -7.81 3.80 -20.49
N GLN A 96 -7.56 2.58 -20.97
CA GLN A 96 -6.31 1.90 -20.68
C GLN A 96 -5.09 2.52 -21.39
N ASN A 97 -5.29 3.18 -22.53
CA ASN A 97 -4.19 3.78 -23.29
C ASN A 97 -3.65 5.00 -22.57
N ASN A 98 -4.55 5.82 -22.00
CA ASN A 98 -4.18 7.03 -21.26
C ASN A 98 -4.11 6.82 -19.74
N GLY A 99 -4.57 5.67 -19.25
CA GLY A 99 -4.62 5.32 -17.83
C GLY A 99 -5.56 6.21 -17.03
N GLN A 100 -6.70 6.58 -17.60
CA GLN A 100 -7.66 7.53 -17.01
C GLN A 100 -8.98 6.82 -16.66
N LEU A 101 -9.40 6.97 -15.41
CA LEU A 101 -10.73 6.61 -14.94
C LEU A 101 -11.64 7.82 -15.07
N LEU A 102 -12.73 7.65 -15.81
CA LEU A 102 -13.83 8.60 -15.93
C LEU A 102 -15.05 8.03 -15.19
N LEU A 103 -15.59 8.80 -14.26
CA LEU A 103 -16.87 8.54 -13.60
C LEU A 103 -17.84 9.65 -13.98
N THR A 104 -19.04 9.30 -14.42
CA THR A 104 -20.05 10.26 -14.87
C THR A 104 -21.28 10.19 -13.98
N PHE A 105 -21.86 11.35 -13.66
CA PHE A 105 -23.02 11.46 -12.76
C PHE A 105 -24.28 11.90 -13.52
N ASP A 106 -25.45 11.66 -12.93
CA ASP A 106 -26.74 11.97 -13.56
C ASP A 106 -27.00 13.46 -13.81
N ASP A 107 -26.29 14.35 -13.10
CA ASP A 107 -26.41 15.81 -13.24
C ASP A 107 -25.50 16.39 -14.33
N GLY A 108 -24.76 15.56 -15.07
CA GLY A 108 -23.82 15.99 -16.11
C GLY A 108 -22.44 16.37 -15.58
N THR A 109 -22.18 16.21 -14.29
CA THR A 109 -20.82 16.27 -13.73
C THR A 109 -20.04 14.99 -14.03
N PHE A 110 -18.71 15.10 -14.05
CA PHE A 110 -17.83 13.95 -14.17
C PHE A 110 -16.55 14.13 -13.35
N ALA A 111 -16.00 13.00 -12.91
CA ALA A 111 -14.72 12.89 -12.23
C ALA A 111 -13.71 12.18 -13.14
N LEU A 112 -12.54 12.80 -13.34
CA LEU A 112 -11.44 12.23 -14.10
C LEU A 112 -10.23 12.06 -13.18
N ALA A 113 -9.63 10.87 -13.17
CA ALA A 113 -8.45 10.59 -12.36
C ALA A 113 -7.52 9.58 -13.03
N PRO A 114 -6.18 9.73 -12.91
CA PRO A 114 -5.26 8.70 -13.35
C PRO A 114 -5.47 7.44 -12.49
N ALA A 115 -5.52 6.28 -13.13
CA ALA A 115 -5.83 5.02 -12.46
C ALA A 115 -4.73 3.99 -12.68
N GLN A 116 -4.70 2.99 -11.81
CA GLN A 116 -3.85 1.80 -11.89
C GLN A 116 -4.69 0.58 -11.55
N ILE A 117 -4.58 -0.48 -12.34
CA ILE A 117 -5.32 -1.72 -12.11
C ILE A 117 -4.54 -2.56 -11.10
N ILE A 118 -5.23 -3.04 -10.06
CA ILE A 118 -4.64 -3.89 -9.03
C ILE A 118 -4.88 -5.36 -9.35
N GLY A 119 -6.10 -5.70 -9.76
CA GLY A 119 -6.42 -7.04 -10.22
C GLY A 119 -7.90 -7.22 -10.54
N THR A 120 -8.25 -8.44 -10.86
CA THR A 120 -9.63 -8.85 -11.17
C THR A 120 -10.06 -9.94 -10.20
N PHE A 121 -11.27 -9.83 -9.69
CA PHE A 121 -11.88 -10.81 -8.80
C PHE A 121 -13.01 -11.54 -9.54
N HIS A 122 -12.92 -12.87 -9.58
CA HIS A 122 -13.97 -13.74 -10.11
C HIS A 122 -14.82 -14.25 -8.95
N HIS A 123 -16.07 -13.79 -8.89
CA HIS A 123 -16.97 -14.05 -7.75
C HIS A 123 -17.31 -15.52 -7.59
N LYS A 124 -17.55 -16.23 -8.70
CA LYS A 124 -17.89 -17.65 -8.70
C LYS A 124 -16.75 -18.55 -8.20
N ASP A 125 -15.53 -18.22 -8.58
CA ASP A 125 -14.35 -19.05 -8.32
C ASP A 125 -13.60 -18.61 -7.05
N HIS A 126 -14.06 -17.51 -6.42
CA HIS A 126 -13.39 -16.83 -5.31
C HIS A 126 -11.90 -16.66 -5.59
N SER A 127 -11.57 -16.12 -6.76
CA SER A 127 -10.19 -15.98 -7.22
C SER A 127 -9.84 -14.56 -7.61
N PHE A 128 -8.64 -14.12 -7.22
CA PHE A 128 -8.09 -12.82 -7.54
C PHE A 128 -6.85 -12.97 -8.39
N MET A 129 -6.92 -12.46 -9.62
CA MET A 129 -5.78 -12.38 -10.53
C MET A 129 -5.18 -10.98 -10.49
N TRP A 130 -3.91 -10.90 -10.10
CA TRP A 130 -3.15 -9.67 -10.04
C TRP A 130 -2.92 -9.07 -11.43
N ALA A 131 -2.99 -7.74 -11.53
CA ALA A 131 -2.79 -7.04 -12.79
C ALA A 131 -1.38 -7.22 -13.36
N TRP A 132 -0.36 -7.36 -12.52
CA TRP A 132 1.02 -7.52 -12.98
C TRP A 132 1.25 -8.76 -13.85
N ASP A 133 0.40 -9.79 -13.73
CA ASP A 133 0.42 -10.99 -14.59
C ASP A 133 -0.72 -11.04 -15.61
N HIS A 134 -1.66 -10.09 -15.55
CA HIS A 134 -2.86 -10.13 -16.37
C HIS A 134 -2.53 -9.75 -17.83
N PRO A 135 -2.77 -10.63 -18.83
CA PRO A 135 -2.35 -10.40 -20.22
C PRO A 135 -3.08 -9.22 -20.87
N SER A 136 -4.37 -9.06 -20.59
CA SER A 136 -5.20 -7.98 -21.16
C SER A 136 -5.04 -6.61 -20.50
N VAL A 137 -4.19 -6.47 -19.49
CA VAL A 137 -3.89 -5.17 -18.85
C VAL A 137 -2.65 -4.58 -19.51
N LEU A 138 -2.71 -3.31 -19.90
CA LEU A 138 -1.55 -2.64 -20.49
C LEU A 138 -0.44 -2.40 -19.44
N PRO A 139 0.85 -2.49 -19.80
CA PRO A 139 1.96 -2.30 -18.87
C PRO A 139 1.90 -1.02 -18.03
N ALA A 140 1.43 0.08 -18.64
CA ALA A 140 1.30 1.39 -17.98
C ALA A 140 0.31 1.40 -16.80
N LEU A 141 -0.62 0.43 -16.75
CA LEU A 141 -1.63 0.30 -15.70
C LEU A 141 -1.25 -0.70 -14.60
N LYS A 142 -0.08 -1.34 -14.69
CA LYS A 142 0.37 -2.40 -13.77
C LYS A 142 1.28 -1.90 -12.65
N ARG A 143 1.60 -0.61 -12.60
CA ARG A 143 2.67 -0.09 -11.72
C ARG A 143 2.37 -0.40 -10.26
N ASN A 144 1.16 -0.04 -9.79
CA ASN A 144 0.82 -0.22 -8.38
C ASN A 144 0.78 -1.70 -7.98
N ALA A 145 0.22 -2.57 -8.83
CA ALA A 145 0.23 -4.02 -8.61
C ALA A 145 1.66 -4.58 -8.59
N THR A 146 2.54 -4.10 -9.47
CA THR A 146 3.95 -4.49 -9.51
C THR A 146 4.68 -4.11 -8.22
N THR A 147 4.42 -2.92 -7.67
CA THR A 147 4.96 -2.51 -6.35
C THR A 147 4.54 -3.49 -5.25
N VAL A 148 3.28 -3.94 -5.25
CA VAL A 148 2.80 -4.95 -4.28
C VAL A 148 3.53 -6.27 -4.44
N LYS A 149 3.81 -6.70 -5.68
CA LYS A 149 4.59 -7.91 -5.95
C LYS A 149 6.01 -7.81 -5.38
N GLU A 150 6.70 -6.70 -5.61
CA GLU A 150 8.05 -6.49 -5.07
C GLU A 150 8.04 -6.47 -3.54
N PHE A 151 7.09 -5.76 -2.93
CA PHE A 151 6.88 -5.80 -1.49
C PHE A 151 6.61 -7.24 -0.98
N GLY A 152 5.80 -8.01 -1.71
CA GLY A 152 5.52 -9.41 -1.44
C GLY A 152 6.75 -10.30 -1.40
N LYS A 153 7.71 -10.07 -2.30
CA LYS A 153 9.01 -10.78 -2.29
C LYS A 153 9.81 -10.46 -1.03
N GLU A 154 9.84 -9.20 -0.60
CA GLU A 154 10.53 -8.77 0.63
C GLU A 154 9.89 -9.35 1.90
N GLN A 155 8.56 -9.49 1.90
CA GLN A 155 7.80 -10.11 3.00
C GLN A 155 7.74 -11.64 2.91
N LYS A 156 8.22 -12.24 1.82
CA LYS A 156 8.21 -13.69 1.57
C LYS A 156 6.81 -14.31 1.66
N THR A 157 5.77 -13.57 1.27
CA THR A 157 4.38 -14.06 1.25
C THR A 157 3.99 -14.52 -0.16
N LYS A 158 3.36 -15.68 -0.26
CA LYS A 158 2.91 -16.24 -1.55
C LYS A 158 1.71 -15.48 -2.12
N GLU A 159 0.87 -14.88 -1.27
CA GLU A 159 -0.38 -14.25 -1.71
C GLU A 159 -0.13 -13.00 -2.58
N LEU A 160 0.99 -12.31 -2.38
CA LEU A 160 1.36 -11.10 -3.12
C LEU A 160 2.21 -11.39 -4.36
N VAL A 161 2.76 -12.60 -4.49
CA VAL A 161 3.69 -12.95 -5.59
C VAL A 161 3.16 -14.02 -6.52
N LYS A 162 2.09 -14.73 -6.16
CA LYS A 162 1.36 -15.63 -7.06
C LYS A 162 0.39 -14.83 -7.92
N ALA A 163 0.39 -15.10 -9.22
CA ALA A 163 -0.43 -14.39 -10.20
C ALA A 163 -1.93 -14.48 -9.91
N ASN A 164 -2.39 -15.67 -9.57
CA ASN A 164 -3.77 -15.94 -9.17
C ASN A 164 -3.78 -16.55 -7.77
N ILE A 165 -4.69 -16.06 -6.93
CA ILE A 165 -4.88 -16.54 -5.56
C ILE A 165 -6.36 -16.82 -5.33
N HIS A 166 -6.66 -17.84 -4.53
CA HIS A 166 -8.01 -18.05 -4.03
C HIS A 166 -8.21 -17.20 -2.78
N CYS A 167 -9.22 -16.33 -2.77
CA CYS A 167 -9.51 -15.43 -1.66
C CYS A 167 -10.95 -14.94 -1.68
N THR A 168 -11.39 -14.32 -0.57
CA THR A 168 -12.69 -13.65 -0.51
C THR A 168 -12.63 -12.29 -1.22
N GLU A 169 -13.79 -11.74 -1.57
CA GLU A 169 -13.84 -10.38 -2.10
C GLU A 169 -13.32 -9.35 -1.08
N GLN A 170 -13.61 -9.56 0.21
CA GLN A 170 -13.05 -8.72 1.28
C GLN A 170 -11.52 -8.71 1.24
N ARG A 171 -10.88 -9.87 1.00
CA ARG A 171 -9.43 -9.92 0.86
C ARG A 171 -8.95 -9.20 -0.41
N ALA A 172 -9.72 -9.21 -1.50
CA ALA A 172 -9.40 -8.41 -2.68
C ALA A 172 -9.42 -6.89 -2.38
N TRP A 173 -10.37 -6.41 -1.57
CA TRP A 173 -10.39 -5.03 -1.06
C TRP A 173 -9.18 -4.72 -0.19
N GLU A 174 -8.84 -5.59 0.75
CA GLU A 174 -7.66 -5.47 1.62
C GLU A 174 -6.35 -5.35 0.82
N LEU A 175 -6.19 -6.17 -0.22
CA LEU A 175 -5.04 -6.14 -1.12
C LEU A 175 -5.00 -4.87 -1.98
N THR A 176 -6.17 -4.33 -2.33
CA THR A 176 -6.30 -3.06 -3.08
C THR A 176 -5.98 -1.86 -2.19
N ALA A 177 -6.35 -1.91 -0.91
CA ALA A 177 -5.97 -0.93 0.09
C ALA A 177 -4.45 -0.95 0.37
N LEU A 178 -3.86 -2.14 0.48
CA LEU A 178 -2.40 -2.29 0.56
C LEU A 178 -1.70 -1.63 -0.65
N ALA A 179 -2.21 -1.86 -1.86
CA ALA A 179 -1.70 -1.24 -3.06
C ALA A 179 -1.82 0.30 -3.02
N MET A 180 -2.93 0.82 -2.50
CA MET A 180 -3.14 2.26 -2.33
C MET A 180 -2.06 2.87 -1.43
N ARG A 181 -1.87 2.28 -0.24
CA ARG A 181 -0.89 2.76 0.76
C ARG A 181 0.54 2.70 0.25
N LEU A 182 0.95 1.57 -0.34
CA LEU A 182 2.32 1.39 -0.86
C LEU A 182 2.69 2.37 -1.98
N ASN A 183 1.69 2.84 -2.73
CA ASN A 183 1.89 3.71 -3.88
C ASN A 183 1.41 5.15 -3.64
N GLN A 184 0.98 5.49 -2.42
CA GLN A 184 0.45 6.82 -2.07
C GLN A 184 -0.67 7.27 -3.01
N ALA A 185 -1.49 6.32 -3.48
CA ALA A 185 -2.66 6.63 -4.30
C ALA A 185 -3.74 7.31 -3.45
N LYS A 186 -4.70 7.97 -4.10
CA LYS A 186 -5.67 8.83 -3.41
C LYS A 186 -6.96 8.11 -3.07
N GLY A 187 -7.25 6.99 -3.72
CA GLY A 187 -8.38 6.14 -3.35
C GLY A 187 -8.27 4.73 -3.94
N ALA A 188 -9.11 3.86 -3.39
CA ALA A 188 -9.28 2.48 -3.84
C ALA A 188 -10.72 2.30 -4.34
N TYR A 189 -10.90 1.63 -5.46
CA TYR A 189 -12.22 1.51 -6.05
C TYR A 189 -12.39 0.19 -6.79
N ARG A 190 -13.65 -0.16 -7.08
CA ARG A 190 -14.03 -1.40 -7.75
C ARG A 190 -15.18 -1.14 -8.70
N VAL A 191 -15.05 -1.67 -9.90
CA VAL A 191 -16.11 -1.67 -10.91
C VAL A 191 -16.42 -3.09 -11.35
N GLU A 192 -17.66 -3.38 -11.72
CA GLU A 192 -18.00 -4.64 -12.39
C GLU A 192 -17.74 -4.49 -13.89
N VAL A 193 -16.88 -5.35 -14.45
CA VAL A 193 -16.48 -5.29 -15.87
C VAL A 193 -17.31 -6.22 -16.74
N LYS A 194 -17.88 -7.26 -16.14
CA LYS A 194 -18.86 -8.19 -16.72
C LYS A 194 -19.52 -8.95 -15.56
N PRO A 195 -20.69 -9.58 -15.78
CA PRO A 195 -21.39 -10.32 -14.73
C PRO A 195 -20.47 -11.26 -13.94
N GLY A 196 -20.35 -11.03 -12.64
CA GLY A 196 -19.56 -11.87 -11.73
C GLY A 196 -18.05 -11.69 -11.82
N VAL A 197 -17.55 -10.63 -12.49
CA VAL A 197 -16.13 -10.25 -12.49
C VAL A 197 -15.97 -8.77 -12.16
N SER A 198 -15.26 -8.49 -11.07
CA SER A 198 -14.95 -7.14 -10.63
C SER A 198 -13.49 -6.78 -10.91
N LEU A 199 -13.26 -5.56 -11.36
CA LEU A 199 -11.95 -4.95 -11.50
C LEU A 199 -11.67 -4.06 -10.30
N PHE A 200 -10.53 -4.27 -9.66
CA PHE A 200 -10.05 -3.49 -8.53
C PHE A 200 -8.96 -2.54 -8.98
N LEU A 201 -9.03 -1.29 -8.53
CA LEU A 201 -8.18 -0.21 -9.00
C LEU A 201 -7.83 0.77 -7.88
N ASN A 202 -6.69 1.45 -8.04
CA ASN A 202 -6.39 2.67 -7.32
C ASN A 202 -6.46 3.86 -8.27
N PHE A 203 -6.86 5.02 -7.77
CA PHE A 203 -6.85 6.28 -8.53
C PHE A 203 -6.03 7.36 -7.82
N GLY A 204 -5.51 8.31 -8.60
CA GLY A 204 -4.73 9.46 -8.13
C GLY A 204 -5.59 10.70 -7.88
N GLU A 205 -5.02 11.89 -8.06
CA GLU A 205 -5.77 13.13 -7.86
C GLU A 205 -6.98 13.22 -8.79
N VAL A 206 -8.11 13.67 -8.26
CA VAL A 206 -9.40 13.72 -8.95
C VAL A 206 -9.66 15.13 -9.46
N GLN A 207 -10.04 15.24 -10.73
CA GLN A 207 -10.53 16.46 -11.34
C GLN A 207 -12.04 16.35 -11.53
N ILE A 208 -12.80 17.26 -10.93
CA ILE A 208 -14.25 17.35 -11.11
C ILE A 208 -14.54 18.45 -12.13
N ALA A 209 -15.35 18.12 -13.13
CA ALA A 209 -15.81 19.06 -14.14
C ALA A 209 -17.27 18.77 -14.51
N HIS A 210 -17.85 19.66 -15.31
CA HIS A 210 -19.22 19.55 -15.81
C HIS A 210 -19.20 19.66 -17.33
N GLU A 211 -20.03 18.89 -18.02
CA GLU A 211 -20.17 19.02 -19.47
C GLU A 211 -20.57 20.45 -19.84
N ALA A 212 -19.83 21.10 -20.73
CA ALA A 212 -20.21 22.42 -21.20
C ALA A 212 -21.59 22.31 -21.88
N LYS A 213 -22.58 23.05 -21.38
CA LYS A 213 -23.86 23.21 -22.09
C LYS A 213 -23.52 23.80 -23.46
N SER A 214 -23.81 23.06 -24.53
CA SER A 214 -23.81 23.64 -25.87
C SER A 214 -24.88 24.72 -25.90
N ILE A 215 -24.45 25.97 -26.10
CA ILE A 215 -25.31 27.15 -26.26
C ILE A 215 -25.96 27.11 -27.63
#